data_AF-A0A225DYZ4-F1
#
_entry.id   AF-A0A225DYZ4-F1
#
_cell.length_a   1.000
_cell.length_b   1.000
_cell.length_c   1.000
_cell.angle_alpha   90.00
_cell.angle_beta   90.00
_cell.angle_gamma   90.00
#
_symmetry.space_group_name_H-M   'P 1'
#
loop_
_entity.id
_entity.type
_entity.pdbx_description
1 polymer ?
#
loop_
_entity_poly.entity_id
_entity_poly.type
_entity_poly.pdbx_seq_one_letter_code
_entity_poly.pdbx_strand_id
1 'polypeptide(L)'
;MLVVSLSSTGRADDGADFFEKKVRPVLAEHCYSCHSTATKKAKGGLQLDTPKVLLKGGDSGPVLAANDETSLLLQVVAHDPDVPAMPPKGKLPDAAVADLRRWVKMGAPLPAATTQLADGTAARQFWSF
;
A
#
# COMPACT_ATOMS: atom_id res chain seq x y z
N MET A 1 17.02 27.56 -29.70
CA MET A 1 15.68 26.98 -29.50
C MET A 1 15.78 25.97 -28.37
N LEU A 2 15.21 26.28 -27.20
CA LEU A 2 15.21 25.38 -26.04
C LEU A 2 13.82 24.74 -25.96
N VAL A 3 13.69 23.47 -26.29
CA VAL A 3 12.46 22.70 -26.09
C VAL A 3 12.45 22.19 -24.65
N VAL A 4 11.61 22.80 -23.82
CA VAL A 4 11.30 22.28 -22.48
C VAL A 4 10.23 21.20 -22.67
N SER A 5 10.65 19.94 -22.67
CA SER A 5 9.73 18.81 -22.63
C SER A 5 9.18 18.66 -21.21
N LEU A 6 7.89 18.92 -21.02
CA LEU A 6 7.18 18.55 -19.79
C LEU A 6 6.91 17.04 -19.84
N SER A 7 7.58 16.30 -18.97
CA SER A 7 7.26 14.89 -18.71
C SER A 7 5.98 14.79 -17.90
N SER A 8 5.02 14.04 -18.44
CA SER A 8 3.72 13.69 -17.86
C SER A 8 3.79 13.23 -16.40
N THR A 9 3.09 13.93 -15.51
CA THR A 9 2.75 13.51 -14.14
C THR A 9 1.61 12.46 -14.07
N GLY A 10 1.05 12.02 -15.20
CA GLY A 10 -0.16 11.18 -15.25
C GLY A 10 0.00 9.68 -15.00
N ARG A 11 0.80 9.23 -14.02
CA ARG A 11 0.88 7.79 -13.68
C ARG A 11 1.03 7.48 -12.20
N ALA A 12 1.60 8.40 -11.43
CA ALA A 12 1.70 8.25 -9.97
C ALA A 12 0.36 8.53 -9.29
N ASP A 13 -0.37 9.56 -9.74
CA ASP A 13 -1.65 9.99 -9.14
C ASP A 13 -2.75 8.92 -9.33
N ASP A 14 -2.87 8.32 -10.52
CA ASP A 14 -3.86 7.26 -10.79
C ASP A 14 -3.63 6.00 -9.94
N GLY A 15 -2.36 5.64 -9.71
CA GLY A 15 -1.99 4.49 -8.90
C GLY A 15 -2.24 4.71 -7.41
N ALA A 16 -1.89 5.89 -6.90
CA ALA A 16 -2.17 6.30 -5.54
C ALA A 16 -3.67 6.38 -5.26
N ASP A 17 -4.44 6.96 -6.17
CA ASP A 17 -5.89 7.03 -6.11
C ASP A 17 -6.53 5.65 -6.10
N PHE A 18 -6.03 4.73 -6.93
CA PHE A 18 -6.49 3.35 -6.93
C PHE A 18 -6.22 2.68 -5.59
N PHE A 19 -5.03 2.86 -5.01
CA PHE A 19 -4.72 2.33 -3.69
C PHE A 19 -5.71 2.85 -2.63
N GLU A 20 -5.91 4.17 -2.57
CA GLU A 20 -6.81 4.79 -1.58
C GLU A 20 -8.27 4.33 -1.73
N LYS A 21 -8.77 4.24 -2.97
CA LYS A 21 -10.18 3.97 -3.24
C LYS A 21 -10.52 2.48 -3.27
N LYS A 22 -9.57 1.61 -3.61
CA LYS A 22 -9.82 0.19 -3.87
C LYS A 22 -9.05 -0.75 -2.97
N VAL A 23 -7.83 -0.41 -2.58
CA VAL A 23 -6.96 -1.31 -1.82
C VAL A 23 -7.02 -1.03 -0.32
N ARG A 24 -6.89 0.23 0.10
CA ARG A 24 -6.90 0.62 1.52
C ARG A 24 -8.17 0.14 2.24
N PRO A 25 -9.39 0.22 1.67
CA PRO A 25 -10.59 -0.31 2.32
C PRO A 25 -10.51 -1.82 2.57
N VAL A 26 -10.02 -2.58 1.58
CA VAL A 26 -9.82 -4.05 1.70
C VAL A 26 -8.83 -4.37 2.82
N LEU A 27 -7.69 -3.65 2.86
CA LEU A 27 -6.68 -3.86 3.91
C LEU A 27 -7.22 -3.47 5.29
N ALA A 28 -7.99 -2.37 5.38
CA ALA A 28 -8.58 -1.90 6.62
C ALA A 28 -9.60 -2.89 7.19
N GLU A 29 -10.47 -3.42 6.34
CA GLU A 29 -11.54 -4.33 6.75
C GLU A 29 -11.00 -5.72 7.10
N HIS A 30 -10.06 -6.24 6.32
CA HIS A 30 -9.69 -7.66 6.38
C HIS A 30 -8.31 -7.94 6.98
N CYS A 31 -7.40 -6.96 7.04
CA CYS A 31 -5.99 -7.20 7.39
C CYS A 31 -5.55 -6.46 8.67
N TYR A 32 -5.99 -5.22 8.87
CA TYR A 32 -5.44 -4.37 9.94
C TYR A 32 -5.74 -4.85 11.36
N SER A 33 -6.77 -5.68 11.57
CA SER A 33 -7.04 -6.27 12.88
C SER A 33 -5.90 -7.15 13.40
N CYS A 34 -5.01 -7.63 12.52
CA CYS A 34 -3.88 -8.49 12.86
C CYS A 34 -2.52 -8.00 12.33
N HIS A 35 -2.51 -7.18 11.28
CA HIS A 35 -1.31 -6.70 10.60
C HIS A 35 -1.23 -5.17 10.53
N SER A 36 -1.42 -4.49 11.67
CA SER A 36 -1.28 -3.04 11.76
C SER A 36 -0.43 -2.61 12.95
N THR A 37 0.09 -1.39 12.90
CA THR A 37 0.81 -0.76 14.01
C THR A 37 -0.04 -0.60 15.27
N ALA A 38 -1.36 -0.52 15.13
CA ALA A 38 -2.30 -0.41 16.25
C ALA A 38 -2.43 -1.71 17.07
N THR A 39 -1.98 -2.84 16.53
CA THR A 39 -2.00 -4.11 17.26
C THR A 39 -0.81 -4.21 18.20
N LYS A 40 -1.04 -4.63 19.45
CA LYS A 40 0.04 -4.85 20.44
C LYS A 40 1.14 -5.80 19.94
N LYS A 41 0.77 -6.76 19.09
CA LYS A 41 1.68 -7.68 18.40
C LYS A 41 1.13 -7.99 17.01
N ALA A 42 1.67 -7.30 16.00
CA ALA A 42 1.36 -7.59 14.61
C ALA A 42 1.79 -9.02 14.25
N LYS A 43 0.91 -9.77 13.59
CA LYS A 43 1.18 -11.16 13.21
C LYS A 43 2.27 -11.21 12.14
N GLY A 44 3.24 -12.11 12.34
CA GLY A 44 4.39 -12.27 11.44
C GLY A 44 5.20 -10.99 11.24
N GLY A 45 5.25 -10.09 12.23
CA GLY A 45 6.00 -8.83 12.16
C GLY A 45 5.52 -7.85 11.07
N LEU A 46 4.39 -8.13 10.41
CA LEU A 46 3.92 -7.41 9.23
C LEU A 46 2.93 -6.31 9.60
N GLN A 47 3.20 -5.08 9.13
CA GLN A 47 2.31 -3.93 9.29
C GLN A 47 1.95 -3.36 7.91
N LEU A 48 0.66 -3.39 7.57
CA LEU A 48 0.12 -3.01 6.26
C LEU A 48 -0.52 -1.62 6.23
N ASP A 49 -0.58 -0.95 7.38
CA ASP A 49 -1.17 0.38 7.57
C ASP A 49 -0.18 1.53 7.37
N THR A 50 1.12 1.23 7.26
CA THR A 50 2.15 2.24 7.00
C THR A 50 2.91 1.95 5.70
N PRO A 51 3.08 2.93 4.79
CA PRO A 51 3.75 2.73 3.51
C PRO A 51 5.18 2.19 3.63
N LYS A 52 5.93 2.70 4.62
CA LYS A 52 7.33 2.30 4.86
C LYS A 52 7.48 0.84 5.26
N VAL A 53 6.50 0.29 6.00
CA VAL A 53 6.59 -1.09 6.51
C VAL A 53 5.98 -2.09 5.53
N LEU A 54 4.99 -1.67 4.75
CA LEU A 54 4.41 -2.47 3.68
C LEU A 54 5.44 -2.87 2.60
N LEU A 55 6.40 -2.00 2.30
CA LEU A 55 7.53 -2.32 1.41
C LEU A 55 8.61 -3.21 2.06
N LYS A 56 8.71 -3.20 3.39
CA LYS A 56 9.70 -3.99 4.14
C LYS A 56 9.28 -5.46 4.27
N GLY A 57 7.97 -5.72 4.35
CA GLY A 57 7.43 -7.06 4.61
C GLY A 57 7.45 -7.44 6.09
N GLY A 58 7.29 -8.73 6.36
CA GLY A 58 7.24 -9.30 7.71
C GLY A 58 8.39 -10.26 7.99
N ASP A 59 8.23 -11.10 9.02
CA ASP A 59 9.20 -12.11 9.44
C ASP A 59 9.49 -13.16 8.36
N SER A 60 8.54 -13.37 7.44
CA SER A 60 8.68 -14.25 6.26
C SER A 60 9.33 -13.56 5.05
N GLY A 61 9.80 -12.32 5.21
CA GLY A 61 10.36 -11.50 4.13
C GLY A 61 9.31 -10.60 3.46
N PRO A 62 9.61 -10.09 2.25
CA PRO A 62 8.71 -9.21 1.50
C PRO A 62 7.37 -9.88 1.24
N VAL A 63 6.28 -9.24 1.67
CA VAL A 63 4.92 -9.72 1.39
C VAL A 63 4.44 -9.29 0.00
N LEU A 64 5.03 -8.22 -0.51
CA LEU A 64 4.76 -7.65 -1.83
C LEU A 64 6.02 -7.73 -2.68
N ALA A 65 5.82 -8.16 -3.92
CA ALA A 65 6.79 -8.03 -4.99
C ALA A 65 6.13 -7.21 -6.11
N ALA A 66 6.67 -6.03 -6.38
CA ALA A 66 6.09 -5.11 -7.35
C ALA A 66 6.06 -5.73 -8.74
N ASN A 67 4.91 -5.67 -9.42
CA ASN A 67 4.67 -6.26 -10.74
C ASN A 67 4.78 -7.80 -10.75
N ASP A 68 4.72 -8.46 -9.59
CA ASP A 68 4.79 -9.91 -9.48
C ASP A 68 3.49 -10.49 -8.90
N GLU A 69 2.72 -11.13 -9.79
CA GLU A 69 1.47 -11.77 -9.43
C GLU A 69 1.65 -13.05 -8.60
N THR A 70 2.88 -13.52 -8.43
CA THR A 70 3.27 -14.62 -7.53
C THR A 70 3.67 -14.12 -6.14
N SER A 71 3.52 -12.82 -5.86
CA SER A 71 3.81 -12.25 -4.53
C SER A 71 3.04 -12.97 -3.41
N LEU A 72 3.68 -13.08 -2.24
CA LEU A 72 3.13 -13.80 -1.09
C LEU A 72 1.74 -13.27 -0.69
N LEU A 73 1.49 -11.96 -0.79
CA LEU A 73 0.16 -11.38 -0.56
C LEU A 73 -0.92 -12.08 -1.38
N LEU A 74 -0.68 -12.29 -2.67
CA LEU A 74 -1.68 -12.87 -3.57
C LEU A 74 -1.88 -14.36 -3.31
N GLN A 75 -0.82 -15.08 -2.97
CA GLN A 75 -0.90 -16.50 -2.62
C GLN A 75 -1.74 -16.71 -1.35
N VAL A 76 -1.49 -15.92 -0.29
CA VAL A 76 -2.21 -16.08 0.99
C VAL A 76 -3.69 -15.70 0.88
N VAL A 77 -4.04 -14.69 0.08
CA VAL A 77 -5.46 -14.29 -0.13
C VAL A 77 -6.20 -15.18 -1.14
N ALA A 78 -5.48 -15.84 -2.05
CA ALA A 78 -6.04 -16.88 -2.91
C ALA A 78 -6.31 -18.19 -2.14
N HIS A 79 -5.68 -18.36 -0.97
CA HIS A 79 -5.59 -19.60 -0.20
C HIS A 79 -4.90 -20.71 -1.01
N ASP A 80 -3.72 -20.40 -1.55
CA ASP A 80 -2.88 -21.41 -2.18
C ASP A 80 -2.48 -22.47 -1.14
N PRO A 81 -2.41 -23.76 -1.53
CA PRO A 81 -2.28 -24.87 -0.59
C PRO A 81 -0.94 -24.89 0.16
N ASP A 82 0.09 -24.27 -0.41
CA ASP A 82 1.46 -24.28 0.10
C ASP A 82 1.77 -23.11 1.05
N VAL A 83 0.80 -22.21 1.29
CA VAL A 83 0.97 -21.05 2.16
C VAL A 83 -0.17 -20.92 3.18
N PRO A 84 0.08 -20.29 4.34
CA PRO A 84 -0.99 -20.02 5.30
C PRO A 84 -2.09 -19.15 4.69
N ALA A 85 -3.32 -19.65 4.70
CA ALA A 85 -4.49 -18.92 4.23
C ALA A 85 -4.76 -17.67 5.07
N MET A 86 -4.99 -16.54 4.41
CA MET A 86 -5.36 -15.28 5.04
C MET A 86 -6.50 -14.60 4.27
N PRO A 87 -7.46 -13.97 4.95
CA PRO A 87 -7.66 -13.92 6.39
C PRO A 87 -8.13 -15.25 6.97
N PRO A 88 -7.82 -15.55 8.25
CA PRO A 88 -8.21 -16.81 8.89
C PRO A 88 -9.72 -16.95 9.10
N LYS A 89 -10.47 -15.85 8.98
CA LYS A 89 -11.92 -15.81 9.18
C LYS A 89 -12.72 -16.16 7.91
N GLY A 90 -12.05 -16.33 6.77
CA GLY A 90 -12.69 -16.67 5.51
C GLY A 90 -12.04 -15.95 4.32
N LYS A 91 -12.34 -16.45 3.11
CA LYS A 91 -11.84 -15.87 1.86
C LYS A 91 -12.36 -14.45 1.65
N LEU A 92 -11.55 -13.62 1.02
CA LEU A 92 -12.00 -12.32 0.50
C LEU A 92 -13.04 -12.53 -0.61
N PRO A 93 -13.93 -11.54 -0.83
CA PRO A 93 -14.71 -11.47 -2.05
C PRO A 93 -13.79 -11.43 -3.29
N ASP A 94 -14.21 -12.07 -4.39
CA ASP A 94 -13.41 -12.13 -5.61
C ASP A 94 -13.02 -10.74 -6.14
N ALA A 95 -13.90 -9.76 -5.98
CA ALA A 95 -13.62 -8.36 -6.35
C ALA A 95 -12.46 -7.76 -5.54
N ALA A 96 -12.38 -8.06 -4.24
CA ALA A 96 -11.29 -7.58 -3.39
C ALA A 96 -9.96 -8.23 -3.77
N VAL A 97 -9.96 -9.53 -4.07
CA VAL A 97 -8.77 -10.23 -4.59
C VAL A 97 -8.35 -9.66 -5.94
N ALA A 98 -9.29 -9.34 -6.82
CA ALA A 98 -9.02 -8.73 -8.12
C ALA A 98 -8.41 -7.32 -7.98
N ASP A 99 -8.91 -6.50 -7.05
CA ASP A 99 -8.36 -5.16 -6.78
C ASP A 99 -6.92 -5.25 -6.22
N LEU A 100 -6.65 -6.19 -5.31
CA LEU A 100 -5.29 -6.46 -4.81
C LEU A 100 -4.34 -6.90 -5.93
N ARG A 101 -4.78 -7.85 -6.77
CA ARG A 101 -4.00 -8.33 -7.93
C ARG A 101 -3.69 -7.18 -8.90
N ARG A 102 -4.68 -6.37 -9.23
CA ARG A 102 -4.51 -5.21 -10.11
C ARG A 102 -3.51 -4.22 -9.52
N TRP A 103 -3.61 -3.93 -8.23
CA TRP A 103 -2.67 -3.04 -7.56
C TRP A 103 -1.22 -3.56 -7.58
N VAL A 104 -1.01 -4.84 -7.30
CA VAL A 104 0.32 -5.47 -7.40
C VAL A 104 0.87 -5.38 -8.82
N LYS A 105 0.04 -5.64 -9.83
CA LYS A 105 0.40 -5.53 -11.26
C LYS A 105 0.76 -4.12 -11.70
N MET A 106 0.26 -3.09 -11.02
CA MET A 106 0.64 -1.69 -11.25
C MET A 106 1.95 -1.29 -10.55
N GLY A 107 2.61 -2.24 -9.87
CA GLY A 107 3.83 -1.99 -9.10
C GLY A 107 3.55 -1.62 -7.64
N ALA A 108 2.36 -1.94 -7.13
CA ALA A 108 1.89 -1.61 -5.79
C ALA A 108 2.09 -0.12 -5.41
N PRO A 109 1.62 0.84 -6.25
CA PRO A 109 1.79 2.26 -5.99
C PRO A 109 1.10 2.64 -4.67
N LEU A 110 1.79 3.43 -3.86
CA LEU A 110 1.28 4.00 -2.62
C LEU A 110 1.14 5.52 -2.82
N PRO A 111 0.22 6.18 -2.11
CA PRO A 111 0.25 7.63 -2.02
C PRO A 111 1.65 8.05 -1.55
N ALA A 112 2.22 9.06 -2.19
CA ALA A 112 3.35 9.76 -1.61
C ALA A 112 2.89 10.22 -0.23
N ALA A 113 3.44 9.63 0.83
CA ALA A 113 3.17 10.09 2.18
C ALA A 113 3.41 11.59 2.15
N THR A 114 2.38 12.39 2.46
CA THR A 114 2.45 13.84 2.49
C THR A 114 3.61 14.22 3.41
N THR A 115 4.78 14.38 2.81
CA THR A 115 5.93 15.06 3.40
C THR A 115 5.64 16.53 3.17
N GLN A 116 4.59 17.01 3.84
CA GLN A 116 4.39 18.42 4.15
C GLN A 116 4.35 18.53 5.66
N LEU A 117 5.45 18.10 6.29
CA LEU A 117 5.81 18.36 7.67
C LEU A 117 7.32 18.12 7.82
N ALA A 118 8.11 18.60 6.86
CA ALA A 118 9.57 18.62 6.98
C ALA A 118 10.24 19.61 5.99
N ASP A 119 9.65 20.77 5.72
CA ASP A 119 10.42 21.94 5.28
C ASP A 119 10.44 22.93 6.44
N GLY A 120 11.31 22.64 7.40
CA GLY A 120 11.76 23.62 8.37
C GLY A 120 12.63 24.65 7.67
N THR A 121 12.03 25.61 6.98
CA THR A 121 12.63 26.92 6.75
C THR A 121 11.52 27.97 6.77
N ALA A 122 11.73 28.96 7.64
CA ALA A 122 10.86 30.05 8.01
C ALA A 122 10.03 30.67 6.86
N ALA A 123 8.74 30.87 7.12
CA ALA A 123 7.99 31.99 6.60
C ALA A 123 7.27 32.70 7.77
N ARG A 124 8.03 33.55 8.48
CA ARG A 124 7.44 34.75 9.09
C ARG A 124 7.01 35.67 7.96
N GLN A 125 5.71 35.76 7.68
CA GLN A 125 5.04 36.89 7.02
C GLN A 125 3.62 36.91 7.62
N PHE A 126 3.31 37.78 8.59
CA PHE A 126 2.76 39.15 8.46
C PHE A 126 1.41 39.22 7.71
N TRP A 127 0.72 40.36 7.75
CA TRP A 127 -0.65 40.68 7.24
C TRP A 127 -1.77 40.28 8.23
N SER A 128 -2.41 41.14 9.03
CA SER A 128 -3.02 42.49 8.87
C SER A 128 -4.21 42.54 7.91
N PHE A 129 -5.42 42.43 8.49
CA PHE A 129 -6.61 43.23 8.21
C PHE A 129 -7.50 43.23 9.45
#